data_AF-A0A0D2VN21-F1
#
_entry.id   AF-A0A0D2VN21-F1
#
_cell.length_a   1.000
_cell.length_b   1.000
_cell.length_c   1.000
_cell.angle_alpha   90.00
_cell.angle_beta   90.00
_cell.angle_gamma   90.00
#
_symmetry.space_group_name_H-M   'P 1'
#
loop_
_entity.id
_entity.type
_entity.pdbx_description
1 polymer ?
#
loop_
_entity_poly.entity_id
_entity_poly.type
_entity_poly.pdbx_seq_one_letter_code
_entity_poly.pdbx_strand_id
1 'polypeptide(L)'
;MEQESSTSMSSVASSRKKDRYTGNARRFRIFGVDFSPESVAVAMVYFVQGALGLSRLAVSFYLKDDLHLDPAETALISGFSSLPWLVKPLYGFISDSFPLFGYRRRSYLVLSGLLGALSWSLMATFVGSKYGAVVCILIGSLSVAFSDVVVDSMVVERARGESQAISGSLQSLCWGSSAFGSIVSSYFSGSLVDAYGVRFVFGITALLPMITSAVAVLVKEQHVPGPTRGQNVLLANPSFLESSRENIIQLWNAVREPNVFLPTVFIFFWQATPQSDSAVFYFTTNKLGFTPEFLGRVKLVTSVASLVGVGLYNGLLKRVPLRKIFLATTIIGTAFGMTQVLLVTGLNRQLGISDEWFAIGDSLILTVLGQVSFMPVLVLAAKLCPEGMEATLFATLMSISNGGSVVGGLLGAVLTQVFGVTKDKFDNLSSLIILCNLSSLLPLPLLGLLPEDDSEIVSNENVDIEMKSN
;
A
#
# COMPACT_ATOMS: atom_id res chain seq x y z
N MET A 1 27.09 70.90 -13.79
CA MET A 1 27.84 69.66 -13.53
C MET A 1 27.90 69.48 -12.02
N GLU A 2 26.76 69.21 -11.38
CA GLU A 2 26.14 67.86 -11.23
C GLU A 2 27.10 66.91 -10.52
N GLN A 3 26.93 66.75 -9.20
CA GLN A 3 26.17 65.66 -8.57
C GLN A 3 26.82 64.29 -8.84
N GLU A 4 27.62 63.80 -7.89
CA GLU A 4 27.65 62.40 -7.44
C GLU A 4 28.64 62.24 -6.28
N SER A 5 28.13 62.52 -5.08
CA SER A 5 28.70 62.08 -3.81
C SER A 5 27.55 61.41 -3.06
N SER A 6 27.83 60.26 -2.44
CA SER A 6 27.02 59.56 -1.44
C SER A 6 25.77 58.79 -1.90
N THR A 7 25.93 57.67 -2.64
CA THR A 7 24.92 56.59 -2.64
C THR A 7 25.52 55.19 -2.86
N SER A 8 26.26 54.62 -1.90
CA SER A 8 26.61 53.18 -1.96
C SER A 8 26.87 52.48 -0.62
N MET A 9 26.47 53.07 0.51
CA MET A 9 26.66 52.45 1.85
C MET A 9 25.36 52.24 2.66
N SER A 10 24.18 52.38 2.07
CA SER A 10 22.89 52.22 2.77
C SER A 10 22.09 50.96 2.44
N SER A 11 22.49 50.13 1.44
CA SER A 11 21.72 48.93 1.05
C SER A 11 22.11 47.64 1.81
N VAL A 12 23.24 47.63 2.52
CA VAL A 12 23.74 46.43 3.23
C VAL A 12 23.23 46.35 4.68
N ALA A 13 22.70 47.43 5.24
CA ALA A 13 22.26 47.49 6.63
C ALA A 13 20.76 47.15 6.86
N SER A 14 19.94 47.06 5.80
CA SER A 14 18.49 46.81 5.93
C SER A 14 18.09 45.33 5.85
N SER A 15 18.94 44.42 5.36
CA SER A 15 18.60 42.99 5.27
C SER A 15 18.92 42.18 6.53
N ARG A 16 19.64 42.74 7.51
CA ARG A 16 20.07 42.02 8.74
C ARG A 16 19.14 42.17 9.96
N LYS A 17 17.98 42.82 9.83
CA LYS A 17 17.12 43.14 10.99
C LYS A 17 15.73 42.48 11.01
N LYS A 18 15.40 41.57 10.09
CA LYS A 18 14.08 40.90 10.06
C LYS A 18 14.03 39.47 10.62
N ASP A 19 15.17 38.89 11.02
CA ASP A 19 15.24 37.52 11.55
C ASP A 19 15.37 37.43 13.09
N ARG A 20 15.03 38.50 13.84
CA ARG A 20 15.20 38.50 15.31
C ARG A 20 13.92 38.35 16.14
N TYR A 21 12.77 38.09 15.51
CA TYR A 21 11.50 37.88 16.23
C TYR A 21 10.68 36.72 15.66
N THR A 22 11.26 35.53 15.66
CA THR A 22 10.46 34.29 15.79
C THR A 22 11.12 33.46 16.87
N GLY A 23 10.44 33.35 18.00
CA GLY A 23 10.95 32.73 19.22
C GLY A 23 11.45 31.31 18.99
N ASN A 24 12.46 30.95 19.77
CA ASN A 24 12.90 29.60 20.07
C ASN A 24 11.72 28.70 20.49
N ALA A 25 10.96 28.20 19.54
CA ALA A 25 10.31 26.91 19.69
C ALA A 25 11.38 25.87 19.39
N ARG A 26 11.82 25.11 20.42
CA ARG A 26 12.63 23.91 20.19
C ARG A 26 11.90 23.07 19.15
N ARG A 27 12.40 23.03 17.90
CA ARG A 27 11.90 22.11 16.87
C ARG A 27 12.16 20.71 17.41
N PHE A 28 11.12 20.09 17.96
CA PHE A 28 11.15 18.68 18.30
C PHE A 28 11.37 17.92 17.00
N ARG A 29 12.43 17.11 16.96
CA ARG A 29 12.69 16.22 15.82
C ARG A 29 12.25 14.83 16.21
N ILE A 30 11.39 14.24 15.40
CA ILE A 30 10.97 12.84 15.54
C ILE A 30 11.52 12.10 14.32
N PHE A 31 12.28 11.03 14.53
CA PHE A 31 13.01 10.30 13.49
C PHE A 31 13.96 11.16 12.62
N GLY A 32 14.37 12.36 13.08
CA GLY A 32 15.24 13.26 12.32
C GLY A 32 14.49 14.28 11.44
N VAL A 33 13.15 14.18 11.36
CA VAL A 33 12.30 15.14 10.64
C VAL A 33 11.82 16.23 11.60
N ASP A 34 11.86 17.49 11.15
CA ASP A 34 11.29 18.61 11.90
C ASP A 34 9.76 18.43 12.03
N PHE A 35 9.23 18.60 13.25
CA PHE A 35 7.80 18.50 13.54
C PHE A 35 7.03 19.69 12.95
N SER A 36 6.74 19.64 11.66
CA SER A 36 5.86 20.59 10.96
C SER A 36 4.42 20.08 10.91
N PRO A 37 3.40 20.96 10.84
CA PRO A 37 2.00 20.56 10.68
C PRO A 37 1.76 19.61 9.49
N GLU A 38 2.53 19.79 8.42
CA GLU A 38 2.50 18.91 7.25
C GLU A 38 3.11 17.53 7.52
N SER A 39 4.24 17.44 8.25
CA SER A 39 4.80 16.15 8.66
C SER A 39 3.81 15.35 9.51
N VAL A 40 3.09 16.04 10.40
CA VAL A 40 2.04 15.44 11.22
C VAL A 40 0.89 14.97 10.34
N ALA A 41 0.45 15.78 9.37
CA ALA A 41 -0.61 15.38 8.45
C ALA A 41 -0.24 14.10 7.68
N VAL A 42 0.95 14.07 7.06
CA VAL A 42 1.46 12.90 6.33
C VAL A 42 1.52 11.67 7.24
N ALA A 43 2.17 11.78 8.40
CA ALA A 43 2.28 10.68 9.36
C ALA A 43 0.91 10.16 9.82
N MET A 44 -0.05 11.05 10.06
CA MET A 44 -1.41 10.67 10.46
C MET A 44 -2.17 9.97 9.34
N VAL A 45 -1.99 10.34 8.07
CA VAL A 45 -2.62 9.61 6.97
C VAL A 45 -2.05 8.19 6.84
N TYR A 46 -0.72 8.02 6.93
CA TYR A 46 -0.13 6.67 6.96
C TYR A 46 -0.56 5.86 8.19
N PHE A 47 -0.69 6.51 9.36
CA PHE A 47 -1.27 5.86 10.54
C PHE A 47 -2.68 5.37 10.27
N VAL A 48 -3.54 6.19 9.67
CA VAL A 48 -4.91 5.80 9.29
C VAL A 48 -4.89 4.62 8.31
N GLN A 49 -4.00 4.62 7.31
CA GLN A 49 -3.87 3.49 6.37
C GLN A 49 -3.55 2.18 7.08
N GLY A 50 -2.61 2.20 8.04
CA GLY A 50 -2.33 1.04 8.89
C GLY A 50 -3.50 0.67 9.79
N ALA A 51 -4.12 1.66 10.42
CA ALA A 51 -5.23 1.47 11.36
C ALA A 51 -6.50 0.90 10.70
N LEU A 52 -6.71 1.16 9.41
CA LEU A 52 -7.78 0.56 8.60
C LEU A 52 -7.67 -0.98 8.48
N GLY A 53 -6.54 -1.59 8.90
CA GLY A 53 -6.44 -3.02 9.15
C GLY A 53 -7.52 -3.56 10.10
N LEU A 54 -8.10 -2.69 10.93
CA LEU A 54 -9.14 -3.00 11.91
C LEU A 54 -10.37 -3.64 11.25
N SER A 55 -10.84 -3.07 10.14
CA SER A 55 -12.03 -3.56 9.45
C SER A 55 -11.79 -4.82 8.64
N ARG A 56 -10.54 -5.18 8.31
CA ARG A 56 -10.25 -6.36 7.47
C ARG A 56 -10.80 -7.64 8.08
N LEU A 57 -10.62 -7.83 9.39
CA LEU A 57 -11.17 -9.01 10.08
C LEU A 57 -12.71 -8.97 10.13
N ALA A 58 -13.27 -7.80 10.42
CA ALA A 58 -14.71 -7.59 10.46
C ALA A 58 -15.38 -7.82 9.10
N VAL A 59 -14.75 -7.41 7.99
CA VAL A 59 -15.23 -7.70 6.63
C VAL A 59 -15.24 -9.21 6.37
N SER A 60 -14.17 -9.94 6.72
CA SER A 60 -14.13 -11.40 6.54
C SER A 60 -15.25 -12.10 7.31
N PHE A 61 -15.50 -11.71 8.57
CA PHE A 61 -16.61 -12.26 9.35
C PHE A 61 -17.98 -11.80 8.84
N TYR A 62 -18.14 -10.55 8.39
CA TYR A 62 -19.40 -10.07 7.83
C TYR A 62 -19.78 -10.81 6.53
N LEU A 63 -18.83 -11.02 5.62
CA LEU A 63 -19.07 -11.78 4.39
C LEU A 63 -19.41 -13.26 4.68
N LYS A 64 -18.78 -13.82 5.73
CA LYS A 64 -18.96 -15.22 6.12
C LYS A 64 -20.22 -15.47 6.96
N ASP A 65 -20.42 -14.72 8.04
CA ASP A 65 -21.41 -15.00 9.08
C ASP A 65 -22.70 -14.20 8.88
N ASP A 66 -22.65 -12.93 8.44
CA ASP A 66 -23.87 -12.15 8.18
C ASP A 66 -24.45 -12.43 6.79
N LEU A 67 -23.58 -12.53 5.76
CA LEU A 67 -24.01 -12.77 4.38
C LEU A 67 -23.96 -14.24 3.96
N HIS A 68 -23.42 -15.13 4.80
CA HIS A 68 -23.38 -16.58 4.58
C HIS A 68 -22.75 -17.03 3.25
N LEU A 69 -21.82 -16.23 2.72
CA LEU A 69 -21.16 -16.49 1.44
C LEU A 69 -20.18 -17.66 1.54
N ASP A 70 -19.91 -18.31 0.41
CA ASP A 70 -18.88 -19.33 0.30
C ASP A 70 -17.47 -18.73 0.15
N PRO A 71 -16.41 -19.49 0.46
CA PRO A 71 -15.03 -18.99 0.39
C PRO A 71 -14.64 -18.43 -0.98
N ALA A 72 -15.07 -19.09 -2.06
CA ALA A 72 -14.83 -18.62 -3.42
C ALA A 72 -15.53 -17.29 -3.70
N GLU A 73 -16.77 -17.11 -3.24
CA GLU A 73 -17.50 -15.85 -3.40
C GLU A 73 -16.87 -14.71 -2.60
N THR A 74 -16.43 -14.99 -1.37
CA THR A 74 -15.71 -14.03 -0.53
C THR A 74 -14.40 -13.58 -1.17
N ALA A 75 -13.65 -14.50 -1.78
CA ALA A 75 -12.45 -14.19 -2.54
C ALA A 75 -12.75 -13.33 -3.78
N LEU A 76 -13.80 -13.65 -4.54
CA LEU A 76 -14.25 -12.84 -5.68
C LEU A 76 -14.62 -11.42 -5.26
N ILE A 77 -15.44 -11.26 -4.21
CA ILE A 77 -15.86 -9.94 -3.70
C ILE A 77 -14.63 -9.13 -3.26
N SER A 78 -13.70 -9.76 -2.55
CA SER A 78 -12.48 -9.09 -2.06
C SER A 78 -11.58 -8.66 -3.23
N GLY A 79 -11.45 -9.50 -4.26
CA GLY A 79 -10.73 -9.17 -5.50
C GLY A 79 -11.35 -7.99 -6.25
N PHE A 80 -12.67 -8.02 -6.49
CA PHE A 80 -13.39 -6.91 -7.13
C PHE A 80 -13.32 -5.61 -6.32
N SER A 81 -13.39 -5.71 -5.00
CA SER A 81 -13.29 -4.54 -4.12
C SER A 81 -11.89 -3.92 -4.12
N SER A 82 -10.88 -4.63 -4.62
CA SER A 82 -9.49 -4.15 -4.73
C SER A 82 -9.17 -3.50 -6.08
N LEU A 83 -10.12 -3.47 -7.02
CA LEU A 83 -9.94 -2.82 -8.34
C LEU A 83 -9.46 -1.36 -8.29
N PRO A 84 -9.90 -0.50 -7.32
CA PRO A 84 -9.40 0.86 -7.25
C PRO A 84 -7.87 0.96 -7.13
N TRP A 85 -7.20 -0.06 -6.60
CA TRP A 85 -5.74 -0.10 -6.44
C TRP A 85 -4.97 -0.37 -7.73
N LEU A 86 -5.65 -0.74 -8.82
CA LEU A 86 -5.04 -1.02 -10.13
C LEU A 86 -4.84 0.22 -10.99
N VAL A 87 -5.52 1.31 -10.65
CA VAL A 87 -5.53 2.55 -11.45
C VAL A 87 -4.99 3.74 -10.66
N LYS A 88 -4.05 3.52 -9.73
CA LYS A 88 -3.45 4.60 -8.94
C LYS A 88 -2.87 5.75 -9.79
N PRO A 89 -2.18 5.50 -10.93
CA PRO A 89 -1.66 6.57 -11.77
C PRO A 89 -2.74 7.55 -12.23
N LEU A 90 -3.98 7.06 -12.42
CA LEU A 90 -5.13 7.89 -12.78
C LEU A 90 -5.45 8.89 -11.67
N TYR A 91 -5.42 8.47 -10.40
CA TYR A 91 -5.69 9.37 -9.27
C TYR A 91 -4.59 10.42 -9.09
N GLY A 92 -3.33 10.02 -9.28
CA GLY A 92 -2.18 10.94 -9.27
C GLY A 92 -2.39 12.02 -10.32
N PHE A 93 -2.65 11.59 -11.56
CA PHE A 93 -2.97 12.47 -12.67
C PHE A 93 -4.16 13.39 -12.36
N ILE A 94 -5.29 12.88 -11.86
CA ILE A 94 -6.46 13.70 -11.51
C ILE A 94 -6.10 14.77 -10.46
N SER A 95 -5.38 14.38 -9.41
CA SER A 95 -5.01 15.28 -8.32
C SER A 95 -4.03 16.38 -8.78
N ASP A 96 -3.12 16.04 -9.69
CA ASP A 96 -2.15 16.98 -10.27
C ASP A 96 -2.82 17.96 -11.24
N SER A 97 -3.80 17.45 -11.97
CA SER A 97 -4.42 18.10 -13.13
C SER A 97 -5.52 19.09 -12.75
N PHE A 98 -6.37 18.70 -11.80
CA PHE A 98 -7.60 19.42 -11.51
C PHE A 98 -7.58 19.97 -10.08
N PRO A 99 -7.17 21.22 -9.84
CA PRO A 99 -7.27 21.82 -8.51
C PRO A 99 -8.75 21.99 -8.12
N LEU A 100 -9.18 21.28 -7.08
CA LEU A 100 -10.52 21.42 -6.52
C LEU A 100 -10.51 22.54 -5.48
N PHE A 101 -11.43 23.51 -5.60
CA PHE A 101 -11.49 24.68 -4.71
C PHE A 101 -10.17 25.46 -4.59
N GLY A 102 -9.33 25.44 -5.65
CA GLY A 102 -8.03 26.12 -5.67
C GLY A 102 -6.87 25.35 -5.02
N TYR A 103 -7.09 24.10 -4.61
CA TYR A 103 -6.08 23.22 -3.98
C TYR A 103 -5.97 21.89 -4.75
N ARG A 104 -4.74 21.38 -4.95
CA ARG A 104 -4.45 20.12 -5.67
C ARG A 104 -4.33 18.91 -4.76
N ARG A 105 -3.99 19.08 -3.47
CA ARG A 105 -3.83 17.96 -2.52
C ARG A 105 -4.89 18.01 -1.43
N ARG A 106 -5.03 19.18 -0.78
CA ARG A 106 -5.88 19.34 0.41
C ARG A 106 -7.33 18.94 0.16
N SER A 107 -7.93 19.43 -0.92
CA SER A 107 -9.34 19.16 -1.25
C SER A 107 -9.59 17.68 -1.51
N TYR A 108 -8.66 16.99 -2.16
CA TYR A 108 -8.80 15.56 -2.44
C TYR A 108 -8.69 14.71 -1.18
N LEU A 109 -7.78 15.04 -0.26
CA LEU A 109 -7.67 14.33 1.03
C LEU A 109 -8.92 14.47 1.90
N VAL A 110 -9.55 15.66 1.87
CA VAL A 110 -10.83 15.87 2.57
C VAL A 110 -11.93 15.05 1.93
N LEU A 111 -12.07 15.10 0.60
CA LEU A 111 -13.13 14.38 -0.11
C LEU A 111 -12.97 12.86 0.02
N SER A 112 -11.75 12.35 -0.09
CA SER A 112 -11.47 10.93 0.05
C SER A 112 -11.77 10.45 1.47
N GLY A 113 -11.33 11.18 2.50
CA GLY A 113 -11.62 10.83 3.88
C GLY A 113 -13.11 10.85 4.22
N LEU A 114 -13.87 11.83 3.73
CA LEU A 114 -15.33 11.87 3.87
C LEU A 114 -16.02 10.70 3.14
N LEU A 115 -15.55 10.36 1.94
CA LEU A 115 -16.07 9.23 1.16
C LEU A 115 -15.81 7.89 1.87
N GLY A 116 -14.62 7.71 2.45
CA GLY A 116 -14.28 6.54 3.26
C GLY A 116 -15.14 6.45 4.53
N ALA A 117 -15.32 7.57 5.23
CA ALA A 117 -16.18 7.64 6.41
C ALA A 117 -17.63 7.28 6.08
N LEU A 118 -18.15 7.78 4.96
CA LEU A 118 -19.48 7.42 4.47
C LEU A 118 -19.59 5.93 4.17
N SER A 119 -18.63 5.36 3.43
CA SER A 119 -18.61 3.93 3.10
C SER A 119 -18.68 3.04 4.36
N TRP A 120 -17.83 3.28 5.35
CA TRP A 120 -17.82 2.49 6.59
C TRP A 120 -19.05 2.76 7.46
N SER A 121 -19.59 3.98 7.45
CA SER A 121 -20.85 4.30 8.15
C SER A 121 -22.04 3.56 7.54
N LEU A 122 -22.10 3.46 6.22
CA LEU A 122 -23.12 2.67 5.51
C LEU A 122 -22.99 1.17 5.84
N MET A 123 -21.77 0.64 5.87
CA MET A 123 -21.50 -0.74 6.31
C MET A 123 -21.95 -0.99 7.76
N ALA A 124 -21.81 -0.01 8.65
CA ALA A 124 -22.21 -0.13 10.04
C ALA A 124 -23.73 -0.14 10.25
N THR A 125 -24.50 0.49 9.35
CA THR A 125 -25.92 0.83 9.60
C THR A 125 -26.89 0.16 8.61
N PHE A 126 -26.73 0.41 7.32
CA PHE A 126 -27.76 0.13 6.30
C PHE A 126 -27.46 -1.06 5.41
N VAL A 127 -26.19 -1.45 5.26
CA VAL A 127 -25.82 -2.54 4.37
C VAL A 127 -26.18 -3.88 5.01
N GLY A 128 -27.05 -4.63 4.34
CA GLY A 128 -27.41 -6.01 4.68
C GLY A 128 -27.42 -6.96 3.48
N SER A 129 -27.01 -6.49 2.30
CA SER A 129 -27.01 -7.28 1.06
C SER A 129 -25.59 -7.44 0.51
N LYS A 130 -25.37 -8.55 -0.21
CA LYS A 130 -24.11 -8.86 -0.91
C LYS A 130 -23.65 -7.70 -1.81
N TYR A 131 -24.55 -7.18 -2.64
CA TYR A 131 -24.24 -6.08 -3.55
C TYR A 131 -23.98 -4.77 -2.83
N GLY A 132 -24.74 -4.47 -1.76
CA GLY A 132 -24.48 -3.29 -0.94
C GLY A 132 -23.10 -3.33 -0.29
N ALA A 133 -22.68 -4.50 0.18
CA ALA A 133 -21.35 -4.72 0.75
C ALA A 133 -20.25 -4.52 -0.29
N VAL A 134 -20.38 -5.11 -1.47
CA VAL A 134 -19.43 -4.93 -2.58
C VAL A 134 -19.26 -3.44 -2.92
N VAL A 135 -20.38 -2.71 -3.11
CA VAL A 135 -20.34 -1.29 -3.46
C VAL A 135 -19.68 -0.48 -2.34
N CYS A 136 -20.04 -0.70 -1.08
CA CYS A 136 -19.47 0.07 0.02
C CYS A 136 -17.98 -0.23 0.21
N ILE A 137 -17.56 -1.51 0.18
CA ILE A 137 -16.14 -1.87 0.29
C ILE A 137 -15.35 -1.29 -0.89
N LEU A 138 -15.89 -1.31 -2.11
CA LEU A 138 -15.27 -0.70 -3.29
C LEU A 138 -15.12 0.83 -3.13
N ILE A 139 -16.15 1.53 -2.63
CA ILE A 139 -16.07 2.96 -2.32
C ILE A 139 -15.02 3.25 -1.24
N GLY A 140 -14.96 2.41 -0.19
CA GLY A 140 -13.96 2.53 0.87
C GLY A 140 -12.55 2.33 0.33
N SER A 141 -12.36 1.30 -0.50
CA SER A 141 -11.12 0.99 -1.20
C SER A 141 -10.67 2.12 -2.13
N LEU A 142 -11.60 2.71 -2.89
CA LEU A 142 -11.35 3.89 -3.73
C LEU A 142 -10.90 5.09 -2.88
N SER A 143 -11.58 5.37 -1.78
CA SER A 143 -11.20 6.44 -0.85
C SER A 143 -9.76 6.27 -0.35
N VAL A 144 -9.39 5.05 0.07
CA VAL A 144 -8.06 4.76 0.59
C VAL A 144 -7.01 4.86 -0.52
N ALA A 145 -7.25 4.24 -1.67
CA ALA A 145 -6.33 4.27 -2.81
C ALA A 145 -6.09 5.70 -3.33
N PHE A 146 -7.12 6.55 -3.35
CA PHE A 146 -6.97 7.95 -3.74
C PHE A 146 -6.14 8.73 -2.71
N SER A 147 -6.46 8.58 -1.42
CA SER A 147 -5.72 9.25 -0.33
C SER A 147 -4.24 8.87 -0.32
N ASP A 148 -3.97 7.58 -0.57
CA ASP A 148 -2.63 7.01 -0.64
C ASP A 148 -1.78 7.68 -1.70
N VAL A 149 -2.29 7.77 -2.94
CA VAL A 149 -1.57 8.41 -4.05
C VAL A 149 -1.31 9.90 -3.77
N VAL A 150 -2.28 10.60 -3.19
CA VAL A 150 -2.12 12.03 -2.88
C VAL A 150 -1.03 12.24 -1.82
N VAL A 151 -0.98 11.39 -0.79
CA VAL A 151 0.05 11.49 0.25
C VAL A 151 1.42 11.03 -0.23
N ASP A 152 1.50 9.96 -1.04
CA ASP A 152 2.75 9.52 -1.67
C ASP A 152 3.37 10.65 -2.50
N SER A 153 2.57 11.34 -3.32
CA SER A 153 3.04 12.50 -4.08
C SER A 153 3.56 13.63 -3.19
N MET A 154 2.91 13.89 -2.05
CA MET A 154 3.38 14.91 -1.09
C MET A 154 4.72 14.52 -0.44
N VAL A 155 4.93 13.24 -0.14
CA VAL A 155 6.21 12.74 0.40
C VAL A 155 7.31 12.93 -0.63
N VAL A 156 7.04 12.61 -1.89
CA VAL A 156 8.01 12.79 -2.99
C VAL A 156 8.32 14.27 -3.22
N GLU A 157 7.30 15.14 -3.27
CA GLU A 157 7.49 16.59 -3.42
C GLU A 157 8.37 17.19 -2.31
N ARG A 158 8.26 16.69 -1.08
CA ARG A 158 9.07 17.13 0.05
C ARG A 158 10.47 16.54 0.06
N ALA A 159 10.63 15.31 -0.42
CA ALA A 159 11.93 14.71 -0.60
C ALA A 159 12.78 15.46 -1.65
N ARG A 160 12.12 16.08 -2.64
CA ARG A 160 12.77 16.89 -3.67
C ARG A 160 13.36 18.18 -3.08
N GLY A 161 14.69 18.25 -3.04
CA GLY A 161 15.45 19.42 -2.55
C GLY A 161 16.00 19.29 -1.13
N GLU A 162 15.67 18.20 -0.43
CA GLU A 162 16.26 17.85 0.86
C GLU A 162 17.43 16.88 0.70
N SER A 163 18.31 16.80 1.70
CA SER A 163 19.39 15.81 1.69
C SER A 163 18.85 14.38 1.69
N GLN A 164 19.57 13.44 1.07
CA GLN A 164 19.20 12.00 1.05
C GLN A 164 18.90 11.44 2.45
N ALA A 165 19.59 11.90 3.49
CA ALA A 165 19.33 11.51 4.87
C ALA A 165 17.95 11.97 5.38
N ILE A 166 17.50 13.16 4.98
CA ILE A 166 16.19 13.71 5.36
C ILE A 166 15.08 13.01 4.58
N SER A 167 15.26 12.74 3.28
CA SER A 167 14.33 11.95 2.46
C SER A 167 14.10 10.55 3.06
N GLY A 168 15.18 9.84 3.41
CA GLY A 168 15.09 8.55 4.09
C GLY A 168 14.39 8.62 5.45
N SER A 169 14.64 9.68 6.22
CA SER A 169 13.94 9.89 7.50
C SER A 169 12.44 10.13 7.35
N LEU A 170 12.03 10.83 6.28
CA LEU A 170 10.62 11.08 5.97
C LEU A 170 9.90 9.78 5.59
N GLN A 171 10.52 8.95 4.74
CA GLN A 171 9.99 7.63 4.40
C GLN A 171 9.90 6.74 5.64
N SER A 172 10.92 6.73 6.50
CA SER A 172 10.90 5.96 7.75
C SER A 172 9.76 6.40 8.68
N LEU A 173 9.48 7.71 8.77
CA LEU A 173 8.34 8.23 9.51
C LEU A 173 7.00 7.73 8.94
N CYS A 174 6.86 7.73 7.61
CA CYS A 174 5.64 7.30 6.92
C CYS A 174 5.36 5.80 7.16
N TRP A 175 6.32 4.94 6.81
CA TRP A 175 6.20 3.50 6.97
C TRP A 175 6.13 3.09 8.46
N GLY A 176 6.85 3.79 9.33
CA GLY A 176 6.77 3.60 10.78
C GLY A 176 5.39 3.94 11.34
N SER A 177 4.76 5.01 10.86
CA SER A 177 3.40 5.39 11.27
C SER A 177 2.37 4.37 10.80
N SER A 178 2.50 3.87 9.56
CA SER A 178 1.64 2.80 9.03
C SER A 178 1.81 1.48 9.79
N ALA A 179 3.04 1.09 10.13
CA ALA A 179 3.30 -0.08 10.95
C ALA A 179 2.68 0.05 12.36
N PHE A 180 2.80 1.22 12.98
CA PHE A 180 2.18 1.49 14.27
C PHE A 180 0.65 1.37 14.21
N GLY A 181 0.02 1.98 13.20
CA GLY A 181 -1.42 1.84 12.96
C GLY A 181 -1.83 0.38 12.75
N SER A 182 -1.03 -0.38 12.00
CA SER A 182 -1.27 -1.80 11.74
C SER A 182 -1.22 -2.63 13.03
N ILE A 183 -0.23 -2.42 13.90
CA ILE A 183 -0.11 -3.10 15.20
C ILE A 183 -1.32 -2.78 16.10
N VAL A 184 -1.67 -1.50 16.21
CA VAL A 184 -2.85 -1.06 17.01
C VAL A 184 -4.11 -1.73 16.48
N SER A 185 -4.32 -1.72 15.17
CA SER A 185 -5.50 -2.32 14.56
C SER A 185 -5.55 -3.84 14.76
N SER A 186 -4.43 -4.54 14.61
CA SER A 186 -4.35 -5.98 14.81
C SER A 186 -4.67 -6.37 16.25
N TYR A 187 -4.15 -5.62 17.23
CA TYR A 187 -4.45 -5.84 18.65
C TYR A 187 -5.95 -5.73 18.97
N PHE A 188 -6.62 -4.69 18.49
CA PHE A 188 -8.03 -4.43 18.81
C PHE A 188 -9.03 -5.12 17.86
N SER A 189 -8.62 -5.53 16.66
CA SER A 189 -9.53 -6.07 15.64
C SER A 189 -10.31 -7.30 16.12
N GLY A 190 -9.62 -8.27 16.73
CA GLY A 190 -10.25 -9.49 17.20
C GLY A 190 -11.17 -9.26 18.39
N SER A 191 -10.70 -8.54 19.41
CA SER A 191 -11.45 -8.30 20.64
C SER A 191 -12.70 -7.45 20.41
N LEU A 192 -12.64 -6.46 19.51
CA LEU A 192 -13.81 -5.64 19.19
C LEU A 192 -14.85 -6.41 18.38
N VAL A 193 -14.42 -7.26 17.43
CA VAL A 193 -15.36 -8.12 16.68
C VAL A 193 -16.04 -9.12 17.62
N ASP A 194 -15.28 -9.72 18.53
CA ASP A 194 -15.81 -10.72 19.47
C ASP A 194 -16.78 -10.11 20.49
N ALA A 195 -16.44 -8.95 21.07
CA ALA A 195 -17.24 -8.33 22.14
C ALA A 195 -18.44 -7.52 21.64
N TYR A 196 -18.32 -6.83 20.50
CA TYR A 196 -19.32 -5.86 20.03
C TYR A 196 -19.86 -6.15 18.62
N GLY A 197 -19.31 -7.14 17.92
CA GLY A 197 -19.72 -7.53 16.57
C GLY A 197 -19.13 -6.67 15.45
N VAL A 198 -19.30 -7.14 14.22
CA VAL A 198 -18.69 -6.55 13.01
C VAL A 198 -19.21 -5.14 12.69
N ARG A 199 -20.50 -4.86 12.92
CA ARG A 199 -21.11 -3.56 12.62
C ARG A 199 -20.56 -2.44 13.50
N PHE A 200 -20.31 -2.72 14.77
CA PHE A 200 -19.68 -1.78 15.68
C PHE A 200 -18.26 -1.44 15.24
N VAL A 201 -17.49 -2.45 14.80
CA VAL A 201 -16.15 -2.27 14.26
C VAL A 201 -16.16 -1.41 13.00
N PHE A 202 -17.14 -1.58 12.10
CA PHE A 202 -17.32 -0.67 10.95
C PHE A 202 -17.60 0.77 11.39
N GLY A 203 -18.41 0.96 12.44
CA GLY A 203 -18.65 2.29 13.03
C GLY A 203 -17.38 2.97 13.55
N ILE A 204 -16.53 2.23 14.29
CA ILE A 204 -15.21 2.74 14.72
C ILE A 204 -14.31 3.03 13.51
N THR A 205 -14.31 2.13 12.53
CA THR A 205 -13.50 2.29 11.31
C THR A 205 -13.88 3.56 10.54
N ALA A 206 -15.15 3.95 10.53
CA ALA A 206 -15.61 5.17 9.88
C ALA A 206 -14.97 6.45 10.45
N LEU A 207 -14.53 6.43 11.71
CA LEU A 207 -13.82 7.55 12.34
C LEU A 207 -12.37 7.68 11.82
N LEU A 208 -11.77 6.61 11.30
CA LEU A 208 -10.38 6.66 10.85
C LEU A 208 -10.22 7.53 9.58
N PRO A 209 -11.00 7.37 8.50
CA PRO A 209 -10.96 8.30 7.36
C PRO A 209 -11.38 9.74 7.70
N MET A 210 -12.18 9.93 8.76
CA MET A 210 -12.48 11.28 9.26
C MET A 210 -11.22 11.98 9.79
N ILE A 211 -10.28 11.24 10.39
CA ILE A 211 -8.98 11.79 10.81
C ILE A 211 -8.21 12.29 9.58
N THR A 212 -8.16 11.52 8.48
CA THR A 212 -7.56 11.95 7.20
C THR A 212 -8.13 13.29 6.74
N SER A 213 -9.46 13.44 6.79
CA SER A 213 -10.12 14.70 6.41
C SER A 213 -9.76 15.86 7.34
N ALA A 214 -9.67 15.61 8.65
CA ALA A 214 -9.33 16.63 9.62
C ALA A 214 -7.87 17.10 9.47
N VAL A 215 -6.93 16.18 9.29
CA VAL A 215 -5.51 16.51 9.16
C VAL A 215 -5.16 17.12 7.80
N ALA A 216 -5.99 16.89 6.77
CA ALA A 216 -5.84 17.55 5.47
C ALA A 216 -5.87 19.09 5.59
N VAL A 217 -6.56 19.65 6.60
CA VAL A 217 -6.58 21.09 6.86
C VAL A 217 -5.21 21.65 7.28
N LEU A 218 -4.35 20.81 7.85
CA LEU A 218 -2.99 21.18 8.27
C LEU A 218 -2.01 21.26 7.10
N VAL A 219 -2.39 20.70 5.93
CA VAL A 219 -1.58 20.77 4.72
C VAL A 219 -1.59 22.21 4.19
N LYS A 220 -0.46 22.90 4.31
CA LYS A 220 -0.33 24.26 3.78
C LYS A 220 -0.01 24.17 2.30
N GLU A 221 -1.05 24.31 1.50
CA GLU A 221 -0.92 24.36 0.06
C GLU A 221 -1.11 25.79 -0.42
N GLN A 222 -0.25 26.25 -1.33
CA GLN A 222 -0.41 27.55 -1.96
C GLN A 222 -1.65 27.50 -2.84
N HIS A 223 -2.61 28.40 -2.59
CA HIS A 223 -3.83 28.48 -3.39
C HIS A 223 -3.45 28.84 -4.82
N VAL A 224 -3.64 27.90 -5.74
CA VAL A 224 -3.46 28.16 -7.16
C VAL A 224 -4.66 29.01 -7.59
N PRO A 225 -4.48 30.27 -8.02
CA PRO A 225 -5.60 31.10 -8.45
C PRO A 225 -6.36 30.35 -9.55
N GLY A 226 -7.65 30.11 -9.32
CA GLY A 226 -8.51 29.54 -10.36
C GLY A 226 -8.54 30.45 -11.59
N PRO A 227 -8.91 29.93 -12.77
CA PRO A 227 -9.10 30.77 -13.95
C PRO A 227 -10.10 31.89 -13.60
N THR A 228 -9.74 33.11 -13.94
CA THR A 228 -10.52 34.33 -13.69
C THR A 228 -11.98 34.10 -14.09
N ARG A 229 -12.89 34.44 -13.16
CA ARG A 229 -14.35 34.35 -13.30
C ARG A 229 -14.79 35.00 -14.62
N GLY A 230 -14.95 34.20 -15.67
CA GLY A 230 -15.21 34.68 -17.04
C GLY A 230 -14.66 33.81 -18.18
N GLN A 231 -13.67 32.93 -17.92
CA GLN A 231 -13.29 31.90 -18.89
C GLN A 231 -14.13 30.64 -18.64
N ASN A 232 -14.95 30.26 -19.64
CA ASN A 232 -15.84 29.11 -19.59
C ASN A 232 -15.15 27.84 -19.05
N VAL A 233 -15.73 27.26 -18.00
CA VAL A 233 -15.38 25.98 -17.35
C VAL A 233 -15.67 24.76 -18.28
N LEU A 234 -15.83 24.98 -19.59
CA LEU A 234 -16.37 23.97 -20.53
C LEU A 234 -15.42 23.49 -21.62
N LEU A 235 -14.18 23.97 -21.71
CA LEU A 235 -13.20 23.41 -22.62
C LEU A 235 -11.88 23.27 -21.87
N ALA A 236 -11.43 22.02 -21.71
CA ALA A 236 -10.04 21.72 -21.39
C ALA A 236 -9.17 22.61 -22.27
N ASN A 237 -8.34 23.46 -21.67
CA ASN A 237 -7.36 24.22 -22.43
C ASN A 237 -6.59 23.21 -23.30
N PRO A 238 -6.50 23.39 -24.63
CA PRO A 238 -5.82 22.43 -25.51
C PRO A 238 -4.37 22.21 -25.05
N SER A 239 -3.71 23.25 -24.53
CA SER A 239 -2.37 23.16 -23.92
C SER A 239 -2.28 22.26 -22.69
N PHE A 240 -3.36 22.16 -21.91
CA PHE A 240 -3.42 21.29 -20.73
C PHE A 240 -3.64 19.82 -21.11
N LEU A 241 -4.50 19.58 -22.10
CA LEU A 241 -4.76 18.24 -22.65
C LEU A 241 -3.53 17.73 -23.42
N GLU A 242 -2.79 18.61 -24.09
CA GLU A 242 -1.49 18.33 -24.69
C GLU A 242 -0.43 17.99 -23.64
N SER A 243 -0.23 18.80 -22.60
CA SER A 243 0.71 18.50 -21.52
C SER A 243 0.38 17.19 -20.79
N SER A 244 -0.91 16.92 -20.58
CA SER A 244 -1.39 15.67 -20.00
C SER A 244 -1.11 14.46 -20.89
N ARG A 245 -1.34 14.62 -22.20
CA ARG A 245 -1.04 13.60 -23.21
C ARG A 245 0.46 13.33 -23.27
N GLU A 246 1.29 14.35 -23.18
CA GLU A 246 2.75 14.24 -23.13
C GLU A 246 3.20 13.45 -21.89
N ASN A 247 2.67 13.74 -20.70
CA ASN A 247 2.97 12.98 -19.48
C ASN A 247 2.58 11.49 -19.60
N ILE A 248 1.43 11.19 -20.21
CA ILE A 248 0.99 9.81 -20.46
C ILE A 248 1.91 9.11 -21.48
N ILE A 249 2.32 9.80 -22.54
CA ILE A 249 3.25 9.28 -23.54
C ILE A 249 4.62 9.01 -22.91
N GLN A 250 5.13 9.93 -22.08
CA GLN A 250 6.39 9.75 -21.36
C GLN A 250 6.32 8.56 -20.40
N LEU A 251 5.24 8.43 -19.62
CA LEU A 251 5.01 7.28 -18.76
C LEU A 251 4.98 5.97 -19.57
N TRP A 252 4.24 5.97 -20.68
CA TRP A 252 4.16 4.79 -21.55
C TRP A 252 5.52 4.41 -22.14
N ASN A 253 6.32 5.40 -22.54
CA ASN A 253 7.67 5.16 -23.04
C ASN A 253 8.59 4.60 -21.94
N ALA A 254 8.52 5.13 -20.72
CA ALA A 254 9.29 4.63 -19.57
C ALA A 254 8.91 3.19 -19.21
N VAL A 255 7.60 2.87 -19.17
CA VAL A 255 7.13 1.51 -18.88
C VAL A 255 7.51 0.52 -19.99
N ARG A 256 7.64 0.98 -21.24
CA ARG A 256 8.04 0.16 -22.39
C ARG A 256 9.54 -0.10 -22.45
N GLU A 257 10.34 0.65 -21.70
CA GLU A 257 11.78 0.43 -21.64
C GLU A 257 12.07 -0.98 -21.08
N PRO A 258 12.92 -1.80 -21.74
CA PRO A 258 13.16 -3.18 -21.31
C PRO A 258 13.60 -3.30 -19.84
N ASN A 259 14.39 -2.33 -19.35
CA ASN A 259 14.88 -2.28 -17.98
C ASN A 259 13.76 -2.16 -16.94
N VAL A 260 12.63 -1.54 -17.31
CA VAL A 260 11.45 -1.39 -16.44
C VAL A 260 10.43 -2.48 -16.74
N PHE A 261 10.17 -2.77 -18.02
CA PHE A 261 9.15 -3.72 -18.46
C PHE A 261 9.42 -5.14 -17.95
N LEU A 262 10.65 -5.65 -18.08
CA LEU A 262 10.97 -7.04 -17.73
C LEU A 262 10.81 -7.31 -16.22
N PRO A 263 11.34 -6.47 -15.30
CA PRO A 263 11.05 -6.62 -13.87
C PRO A 263 9.58 -6.47 -13.51
N THR A 264 8.86 -5.57 -14.19
CA THR A 264 7.43 -5.35 -13.95
C THR A 264 6.60 -6.59 -14.28
N VAL A 265 6.91 -7.25 -15.40
CA VAL A 265 6.28 -8.51 -15.80
C VAL A 265 6.56 -9.61 -14.78
N PHE A 266 7.80 -9.72 -14.30
CA PHE A 266 8.13 -10.68 -13.24
C PHE A 266 7.31 -10.44 -11.96
N ILE A 267 7.25 -9.18 -11.49
CA ILE A 267 6.48 -8.82 -10.28
C ILE A 267 5.00 -9.15 -10.45
N PHE A 268 4.43 -8.88 -11.64
CA PHE A 268 3.04 -9.21 -11.94
C PHE A 268 2.80 -10.72 -11.82
N PHE A 269 3.60 -11.56 -12.47
CA PHE A 269 3.43 -13.01 -12.42
C PHE A 269 3.70 -13.60 -11.03
N TRP A 270 4.66 -13.03 -10.29
CA TRP A 270 4.92 -13.41 -8.90
C TRP A 270 3.69 -13.15 -8.01
N GLN A 271 3.04 -12.00 -8.16
CA GLN A 271 1.81 -11.66 -7.43
C GLN A 271 0.56 -12.37 -7.96
N ALA A 272 0.53 -12.76 -9.23
CA ALA A 272 -0.59 -13.45 -9.87
C ALA A 272 -0.71 -14.94 -9.52
N THR A 273 0.11 -15.43 -8.60
CA THR A 273 0.05 -16.81 -8.13
C THR A 273 -1.25 -17.06 -7.34
N PRO A 274 -1.98 -18.16 -7.62
CA PRO A 274 -3.23 -18.48 -6.93
C PRO A 274 -3.11 -18.60 -5.40
N GLN A 275 -4.01 -17.95 -4.67
CA GLN A 275 -4.03 -17.94 -3.20
C GLN A 275 -5.25 -18.69 -2.62
N SER A 276 -5.11 -19.28 -1.43
CA SER A 276 -6.17 -20.07 -0.78
C SER A 276 -6.68 -19.45 0.54
N ASP A 277 -6.33 -18.20 0.82
CA ASP A 277 -6.56 -17.50 2.09
C ASP A 277 -8.03 -17.55 2.55
N SER A 278 -8.98 -17.35 1.63
CA SER A 278 -10.40 -17.40 1.98
C SER A 278 -10.84 -18.81 2.38
N ALA A 279 -10.35 -19.86 1.70
CA ALA A 279 -10.68 -21.24 2.05
C ALA A 279 -10.07 -21.64 3.41
N VAL A 280 -8.83 -21.25 3.67
CA VAL A 280 -8.14 -21.47 4.96
C VAL A 280 -8.82 -20.69 6.10
N PHE A 281 -9.29 -19.46 5.84
CA PHE A 281 -10.06 -18.69 6.82
C PHE A 281 -11.35 -19.40 7.23
N TYR A 282 -12.10 -19.96 6.29
CA TYR A 282 -13.32 -20.71 6.60
C TYR A 282 -13.02 -22.03 7.31
N PHE A 283 -11.93 -22.71 6.96
CA PHE A 283 -11.52 -23.93 7.65
C PHE A 283 -11.16 -23.66 9.12
N THR A 284 -10.34 -22.63 9.37
CA THR A 284 -9.90 -22.27 10.72
C THR A 284 -11.05 -21.78 11.60
N THR A 285 -12.05 -21.12 11.03
CA THR A 285 -13.21 -20.61 11.78
C THR A 285 -14.32 -21.66 11.94
N ASN A 286 -14.74 -22.35 10.87
CA ASN A 286 -15.87 -23.29 10.93
C ASN A 286 -15.49 -24.68 11.42
N LYS A 287 -14.30 -25.19 11.08
CA LYS A 287 -13.87 -26.55 11.46
C LYS A 287 -13.03 -26.57 12.72
N LEU A 288 -12.06 -25.66 12.84
CA LEU A 288 -11.22 -25.57 14.04
C LEU A 288 -11.84 -24.70 15.14
N GLY A 289 -12.84 -23.87 14.82
CA GLY A 289 -13.56 -23.08 15.83
C GLY A 289 -12.76 -21.89 16.37
N PHE A 290 -11.78 -21.36 15.62
CA PHE A 290 -11.00 -20.21 16.07
C PHE A 290 -11.88 -18.97 16.21
N THR A 291 -11.82 -18.35 17.39
CA THR A 291 -12.59 -17.15 17.70
C THR A 291 -12.01 -15.91 16.99
N PRO A 292 -12.83 -14.87 16.75
CA PRO A 292 -12.33 -13.58 16.25
C PRO A 292 -11.19 -13.02 17.11
N GLU A 293 -11.27 -13.15 18.44
CA GLU A 293 -10.21 -12.72 19.35
C GLU A 293 -8.88 -13.43 19.04
N PHE A 294 -8.91 -14.76 18.88
CA PHE A 294 -7.72 -15.53 18.55
C PHE A 294 -7.13 -15.10 17.20
N LEU A 295 -7.94 -14.95 16.16
CA LEU A 295 -7.48 -14.49 14.85
C LEU A 295 -6.92 -13.06 14.89
N GLY A 296 -7.47 -12.19 15.74
CA GLY A 296 -6.88 -10.87 16.02
C GLY A 296 -5.49 -10.97 16.65
N ARG A 297 -5.30 -11.87 17.62
CA ARG A 297 -3.97 -12.13 18.21
C ARG A 297 -2.99 -12.70 17.19
N VAL A 298 -3.43 -13.60 16.30
CA VAL A 298 -2.62 -14.08 15.17
C VAL A 298 -2.17 -12.89 14.30
N LYS A 299 -3.10 -11.99 13.93
CA LYS A 299 -2.77 -10.77 13.16
C LYS A 299 -1.78 -9.85 13.87
N LEU A 300 -1.85 -9.76 15.20
CA LEU A 300 -0.89 -8.99 15.99
C LEU A 300 0.51 -9.60 15.89
N VAL A 301 0.61 -10.92 16.06
CA VAL A 301 1.87 -11.65 15.92
C VAL A 301 2.44 -11.45 14.52
N THR A 302 1.61 -11.56 13.47
CA THR A 302 2.08 -11.34 12.09
C THR A 302 2.48 -9.89 11.82
N SER A 303 1.81 -8.90 12.43
CA SER A 303 2.19 -7.48 12.31
C SER A 303 3.54 -7.17 12.97
N VAL A 304 3.88 -7.86 14.06
CA VAL A 304 5.23 -7.77 14.66
C VAL A 304 6.24 -8.54 13.82
N ALA A 305 5.88 -9.74 13.37
CA ALA A 305 6.70 -10.57 12.49
C ALA A 305 7.05 -9.84 11.18
N SER A 306 6.15 -9.02 10.65
CA SER A 306 6.44 -8.25 9.45
C SER A 306 7.57 -7.25 9.65
N LEU A 307 7.64 -6.60 10.81
CA LEU A 307 8.75 -5.72 11.17
C LEU A 307 10.07 -6.49 11.32
N VAL A 308 10.00 -7.71 11.86
CA VAL A 308 11.17 -8.62 11.93
C VAL A 308 11.66 -8.96 10.52
N GLY A 309 10.77 -9.24 9.57
CA GLY A 309 11.11 -9.46 8.17
C GLY A 309 11.81 -8.26 7.52
N VAL A 310 11.30 -7.04 7.77
CA VAL A 310 11.95 -5.80 7.31
C VAL A 310 13.35 -5.64 7.93
N GLY A 311 13.50 -5.91 9.23
CA GLY A 311 14.78 -5.87 9.92
C GLY A 311 15.78 -6.90 9.39
N LEU A 312 15.32 -8.12 9.13
CA LEU A 312 16.12 -9.21 8.58
C LEU A 312 16.63 -8.87 7.17
N TYR A 313 15.75 -8.31 6.32
CA TYR A 313 16.15 -7.86 4.98
C TYR A 313 17.22 -6.76 5.05
N ASN A 314 16.95 -5.70 5.83
CA ASN A 314 17.85 -4.55 5.95
C ASN A 314 19.20 -4.91 6.60
N GLY A 315 19.20 -5.83 7.56
CA GLY A 315 20.40 -6.25 8.26
C GLY A 315 21.27 -7.24 7.48
N LEU A 316 20.66 -8.27 6.88
CA LEU A 316 21.40 -9.42 6.33
C LEU A 316 21.31 -9.56 4.80
N LEU A 317 20.18 -9.18 4.18
CA LEU A 317 19.90 -9.53 2.78
C LEU A 317 20.08 -8.36 1.80
N LYS A 318 20.24 -7.13 2.28
CA LYS A 318 20.43 -5.94 1.44
C LYS A 318 21.61 -6.04 0.46
N ARG A 319 22.62 -6.86 0.77
CA ARG A 319 23.82 -7.07 -0.07
C ARG A 319 23.72 -8.30 -0.98
N VAL A 320 22.64 -9.08 -0.88
CA VAL A 320 22.44 -10.30 -1.65
C VAL A 320 21.72 -9.93 -2.96
N PRO A 321 22.13 -10.48 -4.12
CA PRO A 321 21.47 -10.16 -5.39
C PRO A 321 20.00 -10.58 -5.39
N LEU A 322 19.15 -9.77 -6.00
CA LEU A 322 17.69 -9.89 -5.94
C LEU A 322 17.20 -11.27 -6.40
N ARG A 323 17.76 -11.79 -7.50
CA ARG A 323 17.43 -13.12 -8.05
C ARG A 323 17.61 -14.23 -7.02
N LYS A 324 18.68 -14.18 -6.21
CA LYS A 324 18.95 -15.19 -5.15
C LYS A 324 17.96 -15.06 -4.00
N ILE A 325 17.57 -13.84 -3.64
CA ILE A 325 16.56 -13.60 -2.59
C ILE A 325 15.23 -14.21 -3.03
N PHE A 326 14.76 -13.91 -4.24
CA PHE A 326 13.51 -14.49 -4.74
C PHE A 326 13.58 -16.01 -4.86
N LEU A 327 14.68 -16.57 -5.38
CA LEU A 327 14.86 -18.02 -5.47
C LEU A 327 14.77 -18.70 -4.08
N ALA A 328 15.56 -18.22 -3.12
CA ALA A 328 15.60 -18.80 -1.78
C ALA A 328 14.26 -18.64 -1.05
N THR A 329 13.69 -17.42 -1.05
CA THR A 329 12.43 -17.15 -0.35
C THR A 329 11.24 -17.86 -0.96
N THR A 330 11.21 -18.07 -2.28
CA THR A 330 10.14 -18.82 -2.94
C THR A 330 10.23 -20.31 -2.64
N ILE A 331 11.45 -20.91 -2.66
CA ILE A 331 11.63 -22.32 -2.31
C ILE A 331 11.29 -22.56 -0.83
N ILE A 332 11.85 -21.74 0.05
CA ILE A 332 11.61 -21.83 1.50
C ILE A 332 10.13 -21.55 1.81
N GLY A 333 9.55 -20.52 1.17
CA GLY A 333 8.15 -20.15 1.30
C GLY A 333 7.21 -21.24 0.81
N THR A 334 7.54 -21.95 -0.27
CA THR A 334 6.76 -23.11 -0.74
C THR A 334 6.86 -24.26 0.26
N ALA A 335 8.05 -24.54 0.80
CA ALA A 335 8.24 -25.60 1.77
C ALA A 335 7.46 -25.37 3.08
N PHE A 336 7.52 -24.14 3.62
CA PHE A 336 6.71 -23.76 4.78
C PHE A 336 5.24 -23.59 4.42
N GLY A 337 4.89 -23.17 3.21
CA GLY A 337 3.49 -23.10 2.79
C GLY A 337 2.82 -24.48 2.79
N MET A 338 3.58 -25.54 2.53
CA MET A 338 3.10 -26.92 2.68
C MET A 338 2.82 -27.32 4.13
N THR A 339 3.34 -26.61 5.15
CA THR A 339 3.04 -26.95 6.55
C THR A 339 1.58 -26.70 6.90
N GLN A 340 0.85 -25.84 6.16
CA GLN A 340 -0.61 -25.73 6.30
C GLN A 340 -1.34 -27.04 6.00
N VAL A 341 -0.81 -27.92 5.16
CA VAL A 341 -1.41 -29.23 4.89
C VAL A 341 -1.40 -30.09 6.16
N LEU A 342 -0.39 -29.93 7.03
CA LEU A 342 -0.31 -30.62 8.32
C LEU A 342 -1.44 -30.19 9.26
N LEU A 343 -1.78 -28.89 9.25
CA LEU A 343 -2.90 -28.35 10.01
C LEU A 343 -4.24 -28.90 9.47
N VAL A 344 -4.42 -28.90 8.15
CA VAL A 344 -5.67 -29.34 7.53
C VAL A 344 -5.94 -30.84 7.71
N THR A 345 -4.89 -31.66 7.62
CA THR A 345 -4.96 -33.11 7.83
C THR A 345 -5.04 -33.49 9.31
N GLY A 346 -4.75 -32.56 10.22
CA GLY A 346 -4.71 -32.83 11.66
C GLY A 346 -3.46 -33.60 12.10
N LEU A 347 -2.43 -33.69 11.26
CA LEU A 347 -1.18 -34.38 11.58
C LEU A 347 -0.40 -33.62 12.67
N ASN A 348 -0.58 -32.30 12.77
CA ASN A 348 -0.07 -31.50 13.88
C ASN A 348 -0.49 -32.03 15.26
N ARG A 349 -1.74 -32.49 15.40
CA ARG A 349 -2.25 -33.09 16.65
C ARG A 349 -1.61 -34.44 16.95
N GLN A 350 -1.27 -35.22 15.92
CA GLN A 350 -0.52 -36.47 16.10
C GLN A 350 0.93 -36.22 16.55
N LEU A 351 1.50 -35.08 16.18
CA LEU A 351 2.80 -34.59 16.66
C LEU A 351 2.73 -33.96 18.05
N GLY A 352 1.55 -33.88 18.67
CA GLY A 352 1.34 -33.31 20.01
C GLY A 352 1.28 -31.77 20.04
N ILE A 353 1.14 -31.11 18.89
CA ILE A 353 1.05 -29.64 18.79
C ILE A 353 -0.42 -29.24 18.66
N SER A 354 -0.89 -28.26 19.46
CA SER A 354 -2.27 -27.76 19.33
C SER A 354 -2.47 -26.98 18.03
N ASP A 355 -3.72 -26.94 17.56
CA ASP A 355 -4.09 -26.25 16.31
C ASP A 355 -3.75 -24.76 16.40
N GLU A 356 -3.93 -24.16 17.58
CA GLU A 356 -3.66 -22.74 17.85
C GLU A 356 -2.17 -22.40 17.78
N TRP A 357 -1.33 -23.17 18.48
CA TRP A 357 0.12 -22.90 18.50
C TRP A 357 0.74 -23.14 17.13
N PHE A 358 0.26 -24.17 16.42
CA PHE A 358 0.68 -24.43 15.06
C PHE A 358 0.30 -23.26 14.12
N ALA A 359 -0.96 -22.81 14.17
CA ALA A 359 -1.44 -21.71 13.33
C ALA A 359 -0.68 -20.39 13.58
N ILE A 360 -0.34 -20.07 14.84
CA ILE A 360 0.48 -18.89 15.17
C ILE A 360 1.88 -19.04 14.59
N GLY A 361 2.53 -20.19 14.79
CA GLY A 361 3.90 -20.44 14.33
C GLY A 361 4.01 -20.40 12.80
N ASP A 362 3.09 -21.08 12.12
CA ASP A 362 2.99 -21.11 10.65
C ASP A 362 2.80 -19.70 10.08
N SER A 363 1.82 -18.95 10.61
CA SER A 363 1.53 -17.58 10.19
C SER A 363 2.72 -16.64 10.43
N LEU A 364 3.44 -16.79 11.54
CA LEU A 364 4.62 -15.99 11.86
C LEU A 364 5.72 -16.21 10.82
N ILE A 365 6.10 -17.47 10.57
CA ILE A 365 7.19 -17.81 9.64
C ILE A 365 6.85 -17.34 8.23
N LEU A 366 5.65 -17.64 7.75
CA LEU A 366 5.20 -17.23 6.42
C LEU A 366 5.14 -15.71 6.27
N THR A 367 4.77 -14.98 7.33
CA THR A 367 4.76 -13.51 7.30
C THR A 367 6.17 -12.93 7.21
N VAL A 368 7.14 -13.46 7.98
CA VAL A 368 8.54 -13.02 7.89
C VAL A 368 9.07 -13.26 6.47
N LEU A 369 8.84 -14.45 5.92
CA LEU A 369 9.29 -14.80 4.57
C LEU A 369 8.64 -13.89 3.51
N GLY A 370 7.32 -13.70 3.58
CA GLY A 370 6.59 -12.82 2.66
C GLY A 370 7.10 -11.38 2.67
N GLN A 371 7.41 -10.84 3.85
CA GLN A 371 8.02 -9.50 3.94
C GLN A 371 9.44 -9.45 3.40
N VAL A 372 10.26 -10.45 3.68
CA VAL A 372 11.61 -10.54 3.11
C VAL A 372 11.56 -10.62 1.57
N SER A 373 10.55 -11.27 0.99
CA SER A 373 10.33 -11.30 -0.47
C SER A 373 9.79 -9.98 -1.03
N PHE A 374 8.95 -9.27 -0.29
CA PHE A 374 8.32 -8.02 -0.76
C PHE A 374 9.26 -6.81 -0.70
N MET A 375 10.17 -6.75 0.28
CA MET A 375 11.11 -5.63 0.41
C MET A 375 11.97 -5.36 -0.85
N PRO A 376 12.57 -6.38 -1.50
CA PRO A 376 13.22 -6.24 -2.81
C PRO A 376 12.39 -5.56 -3.88
N VAL A 377 11.07 -5.82 -3.92
CA VAL A 377 10.16 -5.23 -4.91
C VAL A 377 10.07 -3.72 -4.72
N LEU A 378 9.95 -3.25 -3.47
CA LEU A 378 9.90 -1.83 -3.14
C LEU A 378 11.21 -1.11 -3.50
N VAL A 379 12.36 -1.75 -3.21
CA VAL A 379 13.68 -1.21 -3.53
C VAL A 379 13.88 -1.14 -5.05
N LEU A 380 13.47 -2.18 -5.77
CA LEU A 380 13.55 -2.23 -7.22
C LEU A 380 12.65 -1.17 -7.86
N ALA A 381 11.41 -1.03 -7.38
CA ALA A 381 10.50 0.01 -7.87
C ALA A 381 11.07 1.41 -7.68
N ALA A 382 11.71 1.70 -6.55
CA ALA A 382 12.37 2.98 -6.31
C ALA A 382 13.59 3.22 -7.22
N LYS A 383 14.36 2.17 -7.53
CA LYS A 383 15.54 2.26 -8.42
C LYS A 383 15.18 2.43 -9.89
N LEU A 384 14.06 1.86 -10.34
CA LEU A 384 13.59 1.96 -11.72
C LEU A 384 12.95 3.32 -12.05
N CYS A 385 12.77 4.18 -11.05
CA CYS A 385 12.11 5.47 -11.19
C CYS A 385 13.07 6.53 -11.75
N PRO A 386 12.86 7.02 -13.00
CA PRO A 386 13.69 8.08 -13.56
C PRO A 386 13.42 9.42 -12.87
N GLU A 387 14.45 10.26 -12.82
CA GLU A 387 14.34 11.61 -12.26
C GLU A 387 13.19 12.39 -12.92
N GLY A 388 12.33 12.99 -12.09
CA GLY A 388 11.18 13.79 -12.56
C GLY A 388 9.85 13.03 -12.62
N MET A 389 9.83 11.70 -12.84
CA MET A 389 8.60 10.88 -12.91
C MET A 389 8.46 9.82 -11.80
N GLU A 390 9.29 9.90 -10.77
CA GLU A 390 9.38 8.89 -9.70
C GLU A 390 8.03 8.49 -9.08
N ALA A 391 7.22 9.45 -8.66
CA ALA A 391 5.92 9.17 -8.02
C ALA A 391 4.97 8.41 -8.96
N THR A 392 4.90 8.83 -10.23
CA THR A 392 3.99 8.25 -11.23
C THR A 392 4.42 6.85 -11.64
N LEU A 393 5.72 6.63 -11.89
CA LEU A 393 6.22 5.31 -12.25
C LEU A 393 6.14 4.35 -11.06
N PHE A 394 6.51 4.81 -9.85
CA PHE A 394 6.34 4.02 -8.62
C PHE A 394 4.87 3.62 -8.40
N ALA A 395 3.94 4.56 -8.51
CA ALA A 395 2.50 4.27 -8.40
C ALA A 395 2.02 3.30 -9.49
N THR A 396 2.59 3.35 -10.68
CA THR A 396 2.29 2.43 -11.79
C THR A 396 2.78 1.02 -11.48
N LEU A 397 4.03 0.87 -11.05
CA LEU A 397 4.61 -0.42 -10.65
C LEU A 397 3.82 -1.05 -9.49
N MET A 398 3.47 -0.25 -8.48
CA MET A 398 2.65 -0.71 -7.35
C MET A 398 1.23 -1.11 -7.80
N SER A 399 0.65 -0.41 -8.76
CA SER A 399 -0.65 -0.78 -9.34
C SER A 399 -0.61 -2.10 -10.08
N ILE A 400 0.48 -2.35 -10.83
CA ILE A 400 0.68 -3.62 -11.53
C ILE A 400 0.87 -4.76 -10.53
N SER A 401 1.65 -4.55 -9.47
CA SER A 401 1.77 -5.52 -8.36
C SER A 401 0.42 -5.83 -7.71
N ASN A 402 -0.38 -4.82 -7.41
CA ASN A 402 -1.73 -5.00 -6.86
C ASN A 402 -2.65 -5.73 -7.84
N GLY A 403 -2.55 -5.42 -9.13
CA GLY A 403 -3.27 -6.11 -10.20
C GLY A 403 -2.93 -7.60 -10.26
N GLY A 404 -1.63 -7.94 -10.13
CA GLY A 404 -1.19 -9.32 -9.98
C GLY A 404 -1.86 -9.99 -8.79
N SER A 405 -1.83 -9.36 -7.60
CA SER A 405 -2.45 -9.93 -6.40
C SER A 405 -3.97 -10.13 -6.56
N VAL A 406 -4.68 -9.23 -7.23
CA VAL A 406 -6.10 -9.41 -7.56
C VAL A 406 -6.30 -10.61 -8.48
N VAL A 407 -5.48 -10.76 -9.53
CA VAL A 407 -5.53 -11.92 -10.41
C VAL A 407 -5.26 -13.22 -9.63
N GLY A 408 -4.26 -13.23 -8.75
CA GLY A 408 -3.95 -14.38 -7.89
C GLY A 408 -5.11 -14.75 -6.96
N GLY A 409 -5.78 -13.76 -6.36
CA GLY A 409 -6.98 -13.98 -5.56
C GLY A 409 -8.17 -14.52 -6.37
N LEU A 410 -8.40 -13.99 -7.58
CA LEU A 410 -9.47 -14.46 -8.47
C LEU A 410 -9.19 -15.89 -9.00
N LEU A 411 -7.95 -16.19 -9.39
CA LEU A 411 -7.54 -17.54 -9.77
C LEU A 411 -7.69 -18.51 -8.59
N GLY A 412 -7.30 -18.07 -7.39
CA GLY A 412 -7.53 -18.79 -6.14
C GLY A 412 -9.01 -19.09 -5.88
N ALA A 413 -9.89 -18.12 -6.13
CA ALA A 413 -11.34 -18.30 -6.02
C ALA A 413 -11.87 -19.34 -7.02
N VAL A 414 -11.42 -19.27 -8.28
CA VAL A 414 -11.78 -20.26 -9.32
C VAL A 414 -11.31 -21.65 -8.93
N LEU A 415 -10.05 -21.80 -8.47
CA LEU A 415 -9.56 -23.09 -7.98
C LEU A 415 -10.37 -23.59 -6.78
N THR A 416 -10.70 -22.72 -5.83
CA THR A 416 -11.53 -23.06 -4.67
C THR A 416 -12.89 -23.65 -5.11
N GLN A 417 -13.51 -23.05 -6.13
CA GLN A 417 -14.75 -23.53 -6.72
C GLN A 417 -14.57 -24.86 -7.48
N VAL A 418 -13.51 -24.99 -8.28
CA VAL A 418 -13.19 -26.21 -9.04
C VAL A 418 -12.94 -27.41 -8.13
N PHE A 419 -12.24 -27.21 -7.01
CA PHE A 419 -12.03 -28.24 -6.00
C PHE A 419 -13.26 -28.49 -5.11
N GLY A 420 -14.35 -27.73 -5.30
CA GLY A 420 -15.61 -27.90 -4.57
C GLY A 420 -15.50 -27.59 -3.08
N VAL A 421 -14.58 -26.71 -2.68
CA VAL A 421 -14.42 -26.29 -1.28
C VAL A 421 -15.47 -25.25 -0.95
N THR A 422 -16.35 -25.58 -0.01
CA THR A 422 -17.43 -24.70 0.46
C THR A 422 -17.24 -24.37 1.94
N LYS A 423 -18.11 -23.53 2.50
CA LYS A 423 -18.06 -23.20 3.93
C LYS A 423 -18.23 -24.40 4.88
N ASP A 424 -18.81 -25.50 4.39
CA ASP A 424 -19.11 -26.71 5.17
C ASP A 424 -18.28 -27.93 4.72
N LYS A 425 -17.76 -27.93 3.48
CA LYS A 425 -17.03 -29.07 2.89
C LYS A 425 -15.59 -28.68 2.58
N PHE A 426 -14.65 -29.36 3.24
CA PHE A 426 -13.21 -29.08 3.16
C PHE A 426 -12.38 -30.28 2.67
N ASP A 427 -13.00 -31.30 2.08
CA ASP A 427 -12.34 -32.57 1.75
C ASP A 427 -11.14 -32.40 0.80
N ASN A 428 -11.28 -31.48 -0.16
CA ASN A 428 -10.26 -31.18 -1.16
C ASN A 428 -9.35 -29.99 -0.80
N LEU A 429 -9.46 -29.45 0.43
CA LEU A 429 -8.70 -28.27 0.84
C LEU A 429 -7.18 -28.53 0.82
N SER A 430 -6.74 -29.70 1.25
CA SER A 430 -5.31 -30.07 1.21
C SER A 430 -4.77 -30.04 -0.23
N SER A 431 -5.53 -30.59 -1.19
CA SER A 431 -5.14 -30.58 -2.61
C SER A 431 -5.10 -29.16 -3.19
N LEU A 432 -6.06 -28.31 -2.80
CA LEU A 432 -6.07 -26.89 -3.17
C LEU A 432 -4.83 -26.16 -2.65
N ILE A 433 -4.49 -26.34 -1.37
CA ILE A 433 -3.30 -25.72 -0.74
C ILE A 433 -2.02 -26.20 -1.43
N ILE A 434 -1.90 -27.51 -1.72
CA ILE A 434 -0.74 -28.04 -2.43
C ILE A 434 -0.61 -27.41 -3.81
N LEU A 435 -1.71 -27.32 -4.57
CA LEU A 435 -1.69 -26.72 -5.90
C LEU A 435 -1.30 -25.23 -5.86
N CYS A 436 -1.88 -24.46 -4.94
CA CYS A 436 -1.54 -23.05 -4.74
C CYS A 436 -0.05 -22.87 -4.40
N ASN A 437 0.48 -23.64 -3.45
CA ASN A 437 1.89 -23.55 -3.07
C ASN A 437 2.84 -24.03 -4.17
N LEU A 438 2.51 -25.09 -4.92
CA LEU A 438 3.31 -25.49 -6.07
C LEU A 438 3.28 -24.42 -7.18
N SER A 439 2.15 -23.74 -7.34
CA SER A 439 2.03 -22.65 -8.32
C SER A 439 2.94 -21.45 -8.01
N SER A 440 3.33 -21.24 -6.74
CA SER A 440 4.30 -20.19 -6.40
C SER A 440 5.71 -20.46 -6.91
N LEU A 441 6.02 -21.68 -7.39
CA LEU A 441 7.28 -22.00 -8.07
C LEU A 441 7.27 -21.59 -9.55
N LEU A 442 6.10 -21.35 -10.16
CA LEU A 442 5.96 -21.00 -11.58
C LEU A 442 6.67 -19.71 -12.00
N PRO A 443 6.83 -18.67 -11.15
CA PRO A 443 7.61 -17.49 -11.48
C PRO A 443 9.13 -17.73 -11.50
N LEU A 444 9.65 -18.83 -10.95
CA LEU A 444 11.11 -19.07 -10.84
C LEU A 444 11.85 -19.10 -12.19
N PRO A 445 11.35 -19.73 -13.26
CA PRO A 445 11.97 -19.65 -14.58
C PRO A 445 12.04 -18.23 -15.14
N LEU A 446 11.18 -17.33 -14.67
CA LEU A 446 11.15 -15.92 -15.07
C LEU A 446 12.13 -15.04 -14.27
N LEU A 447 12.92 -15.60 -13.35
CA LEU A 447 13.93 -14.84 -12.60
C LEU A 447 14.98 -14.18 -13.50
N GLY A 448 15.20 -14.71 -14.70
CA GLY A 448 16.06 -14.10 -15.71
C GLY A 448 15.57 -12.72 -16.21
N LEU A 449 14.31 -12.35 -15.94
CA LEU A 449 13.76 -11.04 -16.28
C LEU A 449 14.21 -9.93 -15.31
N LEU A 450 14.72 -10.28 -14.13
CA LEU A 450 15.27 -9.31 -13.17
C LEU A 450 16.73 -9.00 -13.51
N PRO A 451 17.27 -7.81 -13.22
CA PRO A 451 18.69 -7.51 -13.41
C PRO A 451 19.59 -8.42 -12.54
N GLU A 452 20.81 -8.75 -13.02
CA GLU A 452 21.75 -9.62 -12.28
C GLU A 452 22.43 -8.89 -11.13
N ASP A 453 22.81 -7.63 -11.33
CA ASP A 453 23.52 -6.79 -10.37
C ASP A 453 23.07 -5.32 -10.42
N ASP A 454 23.26 -4.61 -9.31
CA ASP A 454 23.03 -3.16 -9.20
C ASP A 454 23.84 -2.35 -10.23
N SER A 455 24.92 -2.93 -10.79
CA SER A 455 25.77 -2.31 -11.80
C SER A 455 25.16 -2.23 -13.20
N GLU A 456 24.23 -3.13 -13.57
CA GLU A 456 23.58 -3.09 -14.90
C GLU A 456 22.62 -1.89 -15.04
N ILE A 457 21.96 -1.51 -13.93
CA ILE A 457 21.06 -0.35 -13.89
C ILE A 457 21.86 0.95 -14.07
N VAL A 458 23.00 1.06 -13.36
CA VAL A 458 23.88 2.24 -13.42
C VAL A 458 24.66 2.33 -14.73
N SER A 459 25.04 1.19 -15.34
CA SER A 459 25.75 1.20 -16.63
C SER A 459 24.86 1.69 -17.78
N ASN A 460 23.57 1.35 -17.76
CA ASN A 460 22.63 1.80 -18.79
C ASN A 460 22.30 3.29 -18.64
N GLU A 461 22.14 3.81 -17.41
CA GLU A 461 21.99 5.26 -17.18
C GLU A 461 23.18 6.06 -17.70
N ASN A 462 24.42 5.61 -17.45
CA ASN A 462 25.62 6.32 -17.90
C ASN A 462 25.77 6.32 -19.43
N VAL A 463 25.40 5.21 -20.10
CA VAL A 463 25.43 5.11 -21.56
C VAL A 463 24.34 6.00 -22.20
N ASP A 464 23.15 6.08 -21.61
CA ASP A 464 22.06 6.94 -22.09
C ASP A 464 22.33 8.44 -21.85
N ILE A 465 23.05 8.78 -20.78
CA ILE A 465 23.53 10.15 -20.52
C ILE A 465 24.63 10.52 -21.54
N GLU A 466 25.59 9.63 -21.83
CA GLU A 466 26.63 9.87 -22.83
C GLU A 466 26.04 10.04 -24.25
N MET A 467 25.04 9.23 -24.64
CA MET A 467 24.38 9.35 -25.95
C MET A 467 23.48 10.59 -26.10
N LYS A 468 22.94 11.15 -25.01
CA LYS A 468 22.18 12.42 -25.05
C LYS A 468 23.07 13.67 -24.97
N SER A 469 24.34 13.50 -24.61
CA SER A 469 25.33 14.58 -24.49
C SER A 469 26.19 14.81 -25.75
N ASN A 470 26.09 13.89 -26.73
CA ASN A 470 26.65 14.01 -28.08
C ASN A 470 25.54 14.29 -29.10
#